data_AF-A0A1M5RMF2-F1
#
_entry.id   AF-A0A1M5RMF2-F1
#
_cell.length_a   1.000
_cell.length_b   1.000
_cell.length_c   1.000
_cell.angle_alpha   90.00
_cell.angle_beta   90.00
_cell.angle_gamma   90.00
#
_symmetry.space_group_name_H-M   'P 1'
#
loop_
_entity.id
_entity.type
_entity.pdbx_description
1 polymer ?
#
loop_
_entity_poly.entity_id
_entity_poly.type
_entity_poly.pdbx_seq_one_letter_code
_entity_poly.pdbx_strand_id
1 'polypeptide(L)'
;MLLVYTHKITPRLTYTFKHLCKRILGIEVAFTSKIEDFIAHDSIKMSYTKQPLSNEIFVRSHSLLFEQGLSDLDISVNQWDDTKGFFATGERSDLPYDIFAASFYLLSRYEEYLPHVNDDYGRFLASESLAKKEGFLDEPVVDIWAYKLRDILKERFSDYQFPKREYKIAPIIDIPSAYKYRYKGLLRTIGGIFGDIFRFKFKQFYERSSVLLGFQKDPFDTFNWLINRQKSIEFKFHVFFLIGDYSTYDKNISINKRGFISLIKSIGDYCNIGLKASYFALDDFEILKKEKQKLEQVTNVNLLAIRNSHSKLNLPFTYRNAVELEIPQEHTMGYVNELGFRAGTCTPFLFYDLDYEVQTPLQVHTYHCMDFALLKYESQLDKEQHLERFISNIKKVDGTFSPVFHNYSLGNDEKWNGFRELFNLVLNSANA
;
A
#
# COMPACT_ATOMS: atom_id res chain seq x y z
N MET A 1 -21.79 -4.19 19.27
CA MET A 1 -21.51 -3.00 18.43
C MET A 1 -21.09 -1.89 19.38
N LEU A 2 -19.96 -1.24 19.12
CA LEU A 2 -19.48 -0.08 19.88
C LEU A 2 -20.36 1.12 19.59
N LEU A 3 -21.01 1.67 20.61
CA LEU A 3 -21.72 2.94 20.49
C LEU A 3 -20.82 4.09 20.93
N VAL A 4 -20.60 5.05 20.03
CA VAL A 4 -19.79 6.24 20.28
C VAL A 4 -20.69 7.45 20.42
N TYR A 5 -20.71 8.07 21.59
CA TYR A 5 -21.33 9.37 21.77
C TYR A 5 -20.40 10.49 21.28
N THR A 6 -20.92 11.42 20.50
CA THR A 6 -20.23 12.65 20.10
C THR A 6 -21.21 13.80 19.94
N HIS A 7 -20.78 15.03 20.22
CA HIS A 7 -21.63 16.22 20.05
C HIS A 7 -22.01 16.49 18.59
N LYS A 8 -21.23 15.97 17.62
CA LYS A 8 -21.50 16.11 16.18
C LYS A 8 -20.97 14.90 15.43
N ILE A 9 -21.78 14.33 14.55
CA ILE A 9 -21.37 13.23 13.66
C ILE A 9 -20.92 13.82 12.33
N THR A 10 -19.68 13.53 11.92
CA THR A 10 -19.07 14.07 10.69
C THR A 10 -18.49 12.94 9.82
N PRO A 11 -18.26 13.19 8.51
CA PRO A 11 -17.62 12.21 7.64
C PRO A 11 -16.25 11.76 8.15
N ARG A 12 -15.36 12.69 8.55
CA ARG A 12 -14.04 12.39 9.12
C ARG A 12 -14.09 11.48 10.36
N LEU A 13 -15.02 11.77 11.27
CA LEU A 13 -15.24 10.98 12.49
C LEU A 13 -15.70 9.56 12.11
N THR A 14 -16.77 9.46 11.33
CA THR A 14 -17.32 8.14 10.96
C THR A 14 -16.33 7.30 10.16
N TYR A 15 -15.57 7.91 9.26
CA TYR A 15 -14.50 7.29 8.48
C TYR A 15 -13.46 6.65 9.40
N THR A 16 -12.91 7.43 10.32
CA THR A 16 -11.75 7.02 11.11
C THR A 16 -12.12 5.98 12.15
N PHE A 17 -13.25 6.17 12.85
CA PHE A 17 -13.77 5.15 13.77
C PHE A 17 -14.08 3.85 13.04
N LYS A 18 -14.66 3.88 11.83
CA LYS A 18 -14.85 2.66 11.03
C LYS A 18 -13.52 2.02 10.61
N HIS A 19 -12.45 2.78 10.44
CA HIS A 19 -11.14 2.18 10.17
C HIS A 19 -10.62 1.44 11.40
N LEU A 20 -10.45 2.13 12.53
CA LEU A 20 -9.88 1.55 13.74
C LEU A 20 -10.77 0.43 14.30
N CYS A 21 -12.05 0.71 14.53
CA CYS A 21 -12.96 -0.21 15.19
C CYS A 21 -13.36 -1.37 14.27
N LYS A 22 -13.83 -1.08 13.04
CA LYS A 22 -14.35 -2.13 12.16
C LYS A 22 -13.28 -2.87 11.37
N ARG A 23 -12.30 -2.18 10.78
CA ARG A 23 -11.31 -2.83 9.88
C ARG A 23 -10.12 -3.42 10.63
N ILE A 24 -9.64 -2.75 11.69
CA ILE A 24 -8.51 -3.25 12.48
C ILE A 24 -9.00 -4.17 13.60
N LEU A 25 -9.94 -3.70 14.44
CA LEU A 25 -10.41 -4.46 15.61
C LEU A 25 -11.56 -5.45 15.32
N GLY A 26 -12.17 -5.39 14.14
CA GLY A 26 -13.28 -6.27 13.76
C GLY A 26 -14.62 -5.98 14.46
N ILE A 27 -14.74 -4.86 15.18
CA ILE A 27 -15.96 -4.49 15.92
C ILE A 27 -16.82 -3.52 15.10
N GLU A 28 -18.12 -3.81 14.96
CA GLU A 28 -19.06 -2.85 14.38
C GLU A 28 -19.18 -1.61 15.27
N VAL A 29 -19.30 -0.43 14.66
CA VAL A 29 -19.36 0.86 15.35
C VAL A 29 -20.57 1.68 14.88
N ALA A 30 -21.29 2.26 15.82
CA ALA A 30 -22.38 3.20 15.61
C ALA A 30 -22.13 4.50 16.38
N PHE A 31 -22.84 5.56 16.00
CA PHE A 31 -22.64 6.91 16.52
C PHE A 31 -23.98 7.49 16.97
N THR A 32 -23.98 8.21 18.09
CA THR A 32 -25.14 9.01 18.53
C THR A 32 -24.69 10.37 19.04
N SER A 33 -25.54 11.37 18.86
CA SER A 33 -25.42 12.68 19.50
C SER A 33 -26.44 12.91 20.61
N LYS A 34 -27.28 11.90 20.90
CA LYS A 34 -28.28 11.93 21.96
C LYS A 34 -27.73 11.23 23.19
N ILE A 35 -27.79 11.90 24.33
CA ILE A 35 -27.29 11.36 25.59
C ILE A 35 -28.17 10.20 26.05
N GLU A 36 -29.48 10.27 25.78
CA GLU A 36 -30.46 9.25 26.15
C GLU A 36 -30.14 7.90 25.49
N ASP A 37 -29.84 7.91 24.20
CA ASP A 37 -29.43 6.71 23.45
C ASP A 37 -28.14 6.11 24.02
N PHE A 38 -27.19 6.96 24.42
CA PHE A 38 -25.91 6.52 25.00
C PHE A 38 -26.10 5.89 26.38
N ILE A 39 -26.96 6.48 27.22
CA ILE A 39 -27.27 5.94 28.54
C ILE A 39 -27.98 4.59 28.41
N ALA A 40 -28.97 4.49 27.52
CA ALA A 40 -29.77 3.29 27.31
C ALA A 40 -29.04 2.12 26.62
N HIS A 41 -27.82 2.32 26.12
CA HIS A 41 -27.05 1.27 25.45
C HIS A 41 -26.29 0.41 26.45
N ASP A 42 -26.59 -0.89 26.48
CA ASP A 42 -26.07 -1.85 27.47
C ASP A 42 -24.84 -2.65 27.00
N SER A 43 -24.33 -2.36 25.80
CA SER A 43 -23.10 -2.98 25.29
C SER A 43 -21.91 -2.02 25.38
N ILE A 44 -20.77 -2.41 24.79
CA ILE A 44 -19.56 -1.59 24.75
C ILE A 44 -19.88 -0.20 24.21
N LYS A 45 -19.45 0.84 24.93
CA LYS A 45 -19.72 2.25 24.60
C LYS A 45 -18.61 3.17 25.08
N MET A 46 -18.42 4.26 24.37
CA MET A 46 -17.46 5.30 24.71
C MET A 46 -17.96 6.69 24.29
N SER A 47 -17.41 7.73 24.90
CA SER A 47 -17.65 9.11 24.48
C SER A 47 -16.41 9.69 23.79
N TYR A 48 -16.64 10.46 22.73
CA TYR A 48 -15.62 11.17 21.97
C TYR A 48 -16.05 12.64 21.83
N THR A 49 -15.65 13.45 22.80
CA THR A 49 -16.09 14.85 22.92
C THR A 49 -15.11 15.68 23.74
N LYS A 50 -15.45 16.91 24.12
CA LYS A 50 -14.52 17.81 24.86
C LYS A 50 -14.42 17.50 26.36
N GLN A 51 -15.44 16.90 26.96
CA GLN A 51 -15.51 16.56 28.39
C GLN A 51 -16.22 15.21 28.59
N PRO A 52 -15.85 14.41 29.60
CA PRO A 52 -16.57 13.17 29.88
C PRO A 52 -18.02 13.45 30.30
N LEU A 53 -18.92 12.52 30.03
CA LEU A 53 -20.31 12.56 30.47
C LEU A 53 -20.46 12.05 31.91
N SER A 54 -19.69 11.02 32.25
CA SER A 54 -19.67 10.34 33.55
C SER A 54 -18.39 9.49 33.65
N ASN A 55 -18.49 8.22 34.10
CA ASN A 55 -17.38 7.27 34.26
C ASN A 55 -17.24 6.30 33.07
N GLU A 56 -17.71 6.65 31.87
CA GLU A 56 -17.50 5.88 30.65
C GLU A 56 -16.04 5.91 30.18
N ILE A 57 -15.69 5.06 29.21
CA ILE A 57 -14.46 5.29 28.43
C ILE A 57 -14.64 6.58 27.63
N PHE A 58 -13.76 7.55 27.87
CA PHE A 58 -13.78 8.87 27.28
C PHE A 58 -12.45 9.16 26.58
N VAL A 59 -12.54 9.63 25.34
CA VAL A 59 -11.40 10.17 24.61
C VAL A 59 -11.68 11.63 24.26
N ARG A 60 -10.80 12.53 24.73
CA ARG A 60 -10.95 13.96 24.43
C ARG A 60 -10.75 14.20 22.94
N SER A 61 -11.73 14.84 22.30
CA SER A 61 -11.72 15.04 20.86
C SER A 61 -10.92 16.26 20.41
N HIS A 62 -10.11 16.08 19.36
CA HIS A 62 -9.44 17.12 18.60
C HIS A 62 -10.41 17.75 17.59
N SER A 63 -10.21 19.03 17.25
CA SER A 63 -11.12 19.75 16.33
C SER A 63 -11.07 19.22 14.90
N LEU A 64 -9.94 18.65 14.47
CA LEU A 64 -9.70 18.13 13.12
C LEU A 64 -10.83 17.24 12.57
N LEU A 65 -11.43 16.38 13.40
CA LEU A 65 -12.52 15.50 12.96
C LEU A 65 -13.86 16.23 12.76
N PHE A 66 -13.98 17.48 13.18
CA PHE A 66 -15.19 18.30 13.08
C PHE A 66 -15.07 19.46 12.09
N GLU A 67 -13.87 19.68 11.58
CA GLU A 67 -13.53 20.68 10.57
C GLU A 67 -13.84 20.21 9.14
N GLN A 68 -13.82 21.14 8.20
CA GLN A 68 -13.90 20.91 6.75
C GLN A 68 -12.74 21.63 6.07
N GLY A 69 -12.23 21.05 5.00
CA GLY A 69 -11.13 21.62 4.23
C GLY A 69 -9.77 21.47 4.93
N LEU A 70 -8.78 22.21 4.43
CA LEU A 70 -7.40 22.14 4.88
C LEU A 70 -7.09 23.34 5.80
N SER A 71 -6.31 23.06 6.83
CA SER A 71 -5.78 24.00 7.80
C SER A 71 -4.34 23.58 8.12
N ASP A 72 -3.48 24.56 8.38
CA ASP A 72 -2.15 24.26 8.90
C ASP A 72 -2.29 23.78 10.35
N LEU A 73 -1.82 22.56 10.59
CA LEU A 73 -1.87 21.92 11.90
C LEU A 73 -0.47 21.97 12.54
N ASP A 74 -0.41 22.51 13.75
CA ASP A 74 0.78 22.39 14.59
C ASP A 74 0.74 21.04 15.33
N ILE A 75 1.59 20.11 14.90
CA ILE A 75 1.60 18.73 15.40
C ILE A 75 2.84 18.51 16.26
N SER A 76 2.64 18.36 17.56
CA SER A 76 3.68 17.91 18.49
C SER A 76 3.60 16.39 18.67
N VAL A 77 4.61 15.68 18.16
CA VAL A 77 4.77 14.23 18.31
C VAL A 77 5.58 13.93 19.57
N ASN A 78 5.09 12.98 20.36
CA ASN A 78 5.67 12.59 21.63
C ASN A 78 5.85 11.07 21.71
N GLN A 79 6.80 10.62 22.53
CA GLN A 79 6.94 9.19 22.81
C GLN A 79 5.71 8.69 23.59
N TRP A 80 5.21 7.52 23.21
CA TRP A 80 4.12 6.84 23.88
C TRP A 80 4.44 5.36 24.04
N ASP A 81 4.98 4.97 25.20
CA ASP A 81 5.48 3.62 25.47
C ASP A 81 6.48 3.17 24.39
N ASP A 82 6.09 2.17 23.61
CA ASP A 82 6.80 1.53 22.50
C ASP A 82 6.48 2.15 21.13
N THR A 83 5.71 3.22 21.06
CA THR A 83 5.33 3.91 19.82
C THR A 83 5.35 5.44 19.97
N LYS A 84 4.77 6.17 19.01
CA LYS A 84 4.58 7.62 19.06
C LYS A 84 3.10 7.98 19.14
N GLY A 85 2.80 9.15 19.72
CA GLY A 85 1.46 9.74 19.74
C GLY A 85 1.50 11.24 19.49
N PHE A 86 0.43 11.77 18.93
CA PHE A 86 0.23 13.21 18.75
C PHE A 86 -1.25 13.58 18.88
N PHE A 87 -1.54 14.88 18.96
CA PHE A 87 -2.81 15.41 19.47
C PHE A 87 -3.07 14.94 20.91
N ALA A 88 -2.16 15.35 21.81
CA ALA A 88 -2.24 15.01 23.23
C ALA A 88 -3.61 15.34 23.82
N THR A 89 -4.12 14.42 24.61
CA THR A 89 -5.34 14.59 25.39
C THR A 89 -4.97 15.07 26.79
N GLY A 90 -5.96 15.60 27.52
CA GLY A 90 -5.75 15.95 28.93
C GLY A 90 -5.89 14.73 29.85
N GLU A 91 -5.46 14.87 31.11
CA GLU A 91 -5.44 13.81 32.13
C GLU A 91 -6.78 13.09 32.36
N ARG A 92 -7.90 13.69 31.97
CA ARG A 92 -9.24 13.09 32.11
C ARG A 92 -9.57 12.05 31.03
N SER A 93 -8.77 11.94 29.98
CA SER A 93 -8.98 11.05 28.83
C SER A 93 -8.35 9.68 29.12
N ASP A 94 -9.04 8.58 28.81
CA ASP A 94 -8.52 7.22 29.01
C ASP A 94 -7.35 6.89 28.05
N LEU A 95 -7.27 7.60 26.92
CA LEU A 95 -6.10 7.59 26.03
C LEU A 95 -5.34 8.90 26.12
N PRO A 96 -3.98 8.90 26.16
CA PRO A 96 -3.14 10.10 26.24
C PRO A 96 -3.06 10.91 24.93
N TYR A 97 -3.54 10.36 23.82
CA TYR A 97 -3.57 11.00 22.51
C TYR A 97 -4.90 10.72 21.81
N ASP A 98 -5.35 11.68 21.00
CA ASP A 98 -6.52 11.48 20.14
C ASP A 98 -6.12 10.64 18.92
N ILE A 99 -6.12 9.33 19.12
CA ILE A 99 -5.77 8.37 18.09
C ILE A 99 -6.68 8.45 16.86
N PHE A 100 -7.92 8.96 17.00
CA PHE A 100 -8.85 9.07 15.89
C PHE A 100 -8.48 10.26 15.00
N ALA A 101 -8.19 11.42 15.59
CA ALA A 101 -7.69 12.55 14.81
C ALA A 101 -6.31 12.27 14.20
N ALA A 102 -5.42 11.63 14.97
CA ALA A 102 -4.09 11.29 14.51
C ALA A 102 -4.14 10.29 13.34
N SER A 103 -4.99 9.27 13.43
CA SER A 103 -5.19 8.30 12.35
C SER A 103 -5.81 8.97 11.12
N PHE A 104 -6.77 9.88 11.29
CA PHE A 104 -7.36 10.60 10.15
C PHE A 104 -6.30 11.37 9.37
N TYR A 105 -5.41 12.10 10.07
CA TYR A 105 -4.32 12.84 9.45
C TYR A 105 -3.43 11.94 8.59
N LEU A 106 -3.04 10.77 9.12
CA LEU A 106 -2.16 9.82 8.41
C LEU A 106 -2.88 9.10 7.26
N LEU A 107 -4.12 8.62 7.46
CA LEU A 107 -4.88 7.84 6.48
C LEU A 107 -5.36 8.69 5.31
N SER A 108 -5.79 9.92 5.57
CA SER A 108 -6.20 10.86 4.52
C SER A 108 -5.01 11.40 3.71
N ARG A 109 -3.77 11.11 4.15
CA ARG A 109 -2.53 11.69 3.62
C ARG A 109 -2.59 13.22 3.65
N TYR A 110 -3.10 13.78 4.73
CA TYR A 110 -3.36 15.21 4.89
C TYR A 110 -2.17 16.10 4.48
N GLU A 111 -0.96 15.68 4.85
CA GLU A 111 0.30 16.34 4.49
C GLU A 111 0.56 16.45 2.97
N GLU A 112 0.04 15.54 2.16
CA GLU A 112 0.21 15.54 0.70
C GLU A 112 -0.75 16.52 0.00
N TYR A 113 -1.73 17.06 0.72
CA TYR A 113 -2.61 18.13 0.23
C TYR A 113 -2.09 19.53 0.58
N LEU A 114 -1.12 19.62 1.49
CA LEU A 114 -0.41 20.85 1.82
C LEU A 114 0.77 21.07 0.86
N PRO A 115 1.30 22.30 0.74
CA PRO A 115 2.50 22.55 -0.04
C PRO A 115 3.69 21.67 0.40
N HIS A 116 4.26 20.90 -0.53
CA HIS A 116 5.35 19.96 -0.25
C HIS A 116 6.33 19.87 -1.42
N VAL A 117 7.50 19.30 -1.15
CA VAL A 117 8.52 19.03 -2.17
C VAL A 117 8.29 17.65 -2.78
N ASN A 118 8.34 17.61 -4.11
CA ASN A 118 8.26 16.39 -4.89
C ASN A 118 9.61 16.06 -5.52
N ASP A 119 9.82 14.78 -5.83
CA ASP A 119 10.93 14.39 -6.70
C ASP A 119 10.64 14.61 -8.19
N ASP A 120 11.61 14.26 -9.03
CA ASP A 120 11.55 14.38 -10.50
C ASP A 120 10.36 13.66 -11.15
N TYR A 121 9.74 12.70 -10.45
CA TYR A 121 8.56 11.96 -10.91
C TYR A 121 7.26 12.49 -10.29
N GLY A 122 7.30 13.57 -9.52
CA GLY A 122 6.14 14.15 -8.84
C GLY A 122 5.72 13.38 -7.59
N ARG A 123 6.61 12.59 -6.97
CA ARG A 123 6.28 11.76 -5.81
C ARG A 123 6.55 12.50 -4.50
N PHE A 124 5.62 12.35 -3.56
CA PHE A 124 5.82 12.75 -2.18
C PHE A 124 6.99 11.98 -1.54
N LEU A 125 7.94 12.72 -0.98
CA LEU A 125 9.16 12.18 -0.40
C LEU A 125 8.96 11.70 1.04
N ALA A 126 9.58 10.56 1.38
CA ALA A 126 9.58 10.08 2.76
C ALA A 126 10.17 11.12 3.73
N SER A 127 11.24 11.84 3.34
CA SER A 127 11.87 12.91 4.13
C SER A 127 10.93 14.05 4.47
N GLU A 128 9.88 14.27 3.68
CA GLU A 128 8.87 15.29 3.95
C GLU A 128 7.78 14.82 4.93
N SER A 129 7.64 13.51 5.11
CA SER A 129 6.60 12.95 5.98
C SER A 129 6.83 13.27 7.45
N LEU A 130 5.73 13.54 8.18
CA LEU A 130 5.75 13.60 9.65
C LEU A 130 6.39 12.33 10.24
N ALA A 131 6.04 11.16 9.70
CA ALA A 131 6.53 9.87 10.16
C ALA A 131 8.05 9.70 10.07
N LYS A 132 8.68 10.19 8.99
CA LYS A 132 10.14 10.16 8.87
C LYS A 132 10.81 11.21 9.74
N LYS A 133 10.26 12.44 9.78
CA LYS A 133 10.80 13.56 10.55
C LYS A 133 10.83 13.23 12.05
N GLU A 134 9.80 12.55 12.54
CA GLU A 134 9.62 12.22 13.96
C GLU A 134 10.00 10.77 14.32
N GLY A 135 10.55 10.02 13.35
CA GLY A 135 11.16 8.71 13.58
C GLY A 135 10.18 7.58 13.92
N PHE A 136 9.02 7.53 13.28
CA PHE A 136 8.04 6.43 13.41
C PHE A 136 7.61 5.80 12.08
N LEU A 137 8.35 6.07 10.99
CA LEU A 137 8.05 5.55 9.67
C LEU A 137 8.07 4.01 9.59
N ASP A 138 8.82 3.33 10.46
CA ASP A 138 9.00 1.88 10.51
C ASP A 138 8.00 1.14 11.40
N GLU A 139 6.95 1.83 11.86
CA GLU A 139 5.89 1.26 12.68
C GLU A 139 4.48 1.47 12.07
N PRO A 140 3.59 0.47 12.13
CA PRO A 140 2.19 0.63 11.77
C PRO A 140 1.42 1.31 12.92
N VAL A 141 1.78 2.57 13.23
CA VAL A 141 1.29 3.30 14.41
C VAL A 141 -0.24 3.32 14.52
N VAL A 142 -0.97 3.42 13.41
CA VAL A 142 -2.45 3.40 13.40
C VAL A 142 -3.00 2.06 13.91
N ASP A 143 -2.38 0.95 13.51
CA ASP A 143 -2.75 -0.39 13.98
C ASP A 143 -2.37 -0.60 15.46
N ILE A 144 -1.20 -0.10 15.87
CA ILE A 144 -0.75 -0.11 17.28
C ILE A 144 -1.75 0.67 18.15
N TRP A 145 -2.15 1.87 17.72
CA TRP A 145 -3.12 2.70 18.45
C TRP A 145 -4.49 2.04 18.58
N ALA A 146 -4.96 1.36 17.52
CA ALA A 146 -6.18 0.59 17.59
C ALA A 146 -6.08 -0.54 18.63
N TYR A 147 -4.93 -1.24 18.71
CA TYR A 147 -4.71 -2.27 19.72
C TYR A 147 -4.66 -1.68 21.14
N LYS A 148 -4.05 -0.50 21.33
CA LYS A 148 -4.11 0.19 22.64
C LYS A 148 -5.55 0.56 23.03
N LEU A 149 -6.39 1.01 22.09
CA LEU A 149 -7.83 1.21 22.33
C LEU A 149 -8.54 -0.09 22.71
N ARG A 150 -8.26 -1.20 22.00
CA ARG A 150 -8.81 -2.53 22.30
C ARG A 150 -8.50 -2.95 23.73
N ASP A 151 -7.28 -2.71 24.20
CA ASP A 151 -6.85 -3.15 25.51
C ASP A 151 -7.59 -2.38 26.63
N ILE A 152 -7.79 -1.07 26.47
CA ILE A 152 -8.65 -0.26 27.36
C ILE A 152 -10.11 -0.75 27.33
N LEU A 153 -10.65 -1.02 26.14
CA LEU A 153 -12.01 -1.53 26.01
C LEU A 153 -12.17 -2.91 26.68
N LYS A 154 -11.16 -3.79 26.58
CA LYS A 154 -11.15 -5.10 27.25
C LYS A 154 -11.12 -4.98 28.77
N GLU A 155 -10.33 -4.04 29.30
CA GLU A 155 -10.26 -3.81 30.74
C GLU A 155 -11.62 -3.36 31.30
N ARG A 156 -12.30 -2.44 30.59
CA ARG A 156 -13.62 -1.93 31.02
C ARG A 156 -14.75 -2.91 30.78
N PHE A 157 -14.71 -3.66 29.68
CA PHE A 157 -15.77 -4.54 29.22
C PHE A 157 -15.25 -5.98 29.12
N SER A 158 -14.88 -6.55 30.27
CA SER A 158 -14.24 -7.87 30.39
C SER A 158 -15.04 -9.02 29.77
N ASP A 159 -16.36 -8.90 29.72
CA ASP A 159 -17.25 -9.93 29.17
C ASP A 159 -17.33 -9.89 27.63
N TYR A 160 -16.86 -8.81 27.00
CA TYR A 160 -16.93 -8.66 25.55
C TYR A 160 -15.81 -9.45 24.85
N GLN A 161 -16.22 -10.36 23.97
CA GLN A 161 -15.29 -11.14 23.15
C GLN A 161 -14.88 -10.36 21.90
N PHE A 162 -13.63 -9.92 21.87
CA PHE A 162 -13.07 -9.24 20.70
C PHE A 162 -12.71 -10.24 19.60
N PRO A 163 -13.05 -9.94 18.33
CA PRO A 163 -12.56 -10.71 17.20
C PRO A 163 -11.03 -10.78 17.20
N LYS A 164 -10.50 -11.94 16.82
CA LYS A 164 -9.07 -12.11 16.57
C LYS A 164 -8.81 -11.95 15.09
N ARG A 165 -7.77 -11.18 14.77
CA ARG A 165 -7.21 -11.11 13.43
C ARG A 165 -5.98 -12.01 13.37
N GLU A 166 -5.63 -12.42 12.17
CA GLU A 166 -4.42 -13.16 11.88
C GLU A 166 -3.56 -12.36 10.90
N TYR A 167 -2.25 -12.44 11.11
CA TYR A 167 -1.25 -11.93 10.17
C TYR A 167 -1.47 -12.48 8.76
N LYS A 168 -1.36 -11.61 7.76
CA LYS A 168 -1.49 -11.97 6.34
C LYS A 168 -0.32 -11.42 5.55
N ILE A 169 -0.06 -12.05 4.41
CA ILE A 169 0.83 -11.50 3.39
C ILE A 169 0.10 -11.34 2.07
N ALA A 170 0.41 -10.26 1.34
CA ALA A 170 -0.13 -9.93 0.03
C ALA A 170 0.99 -9.52 -0.92
N PRO A 171 1.80 -10.47 -1.44
CA PRO A 171 2.92 -10.13 -2.30
C PRO A 171 2.48 -9.49 -3.61
N ILE A 172 3.17 -8.42 -3.98
CA ILE A 172 2.96 -7.67 -5.22
C ILE A 172 4.14 -7.96 -6.15
N ILE A 173 3.84 -8.47 -7.34
CA ILE A 173 4.80 -8.65 -8.43
C ILE A 173 4.58 -7.54 -9.46
N ASP A 174 5.53 -6.62 -9.56
CA ASP A 174 5.46 -5.48 -10.46
C ASP A 174 6.22 -5.77 -11.77
N ILE A 175 5.53 -5.77 -12.91
CA ILE A 175 6.09 -6.14 -14.22
C ILE A 175 6.11 -4.92 -15.15
N PRO A 176 7.15 -4.07 -15.06
CA PRO A 176 7.35 -2.99 -16.02
C PRO A 176 7.79 -3.51 -17.39
N SER A 177 8.41 -4.70 -17.44
CA SER A 177 8.72 -5.38 -18.69
C SER A 177 8.89 -6.87 -18.46
N ALA A 178 8.05 -7.69 -19.11
CA ALA A 178 8.11 -9.13 -18.91
C ALA A 178 9.40 -9.79 -19.45
N TYR A 179 10.00 -9.22 -20.49
CA TYR A 179 11.23 -9.72 -21.09
C TYR A 179 12.20 -8.58 -21.37
N LYS A 180 13.50 -8.82 -21.20
CA LYS A 180 14.56 -7.85 -21.49
C LYS A 180 14.77 -7.72 -23.00
N TYR A 181 14.79 -8.86 -23.70
CA TYR A 181 15.09 -8.95 -25.14
C TYR A 181 13.96 -9.56 -25.96
N ARG A 182 13.28 -10.60 -25.45
CA ARG A 182 12.23 -11.29 -26.22
C ARG A 182 11.02 -10.39 -26.45
N TYR A 183 10.32 -10.66 -27.56
CA TYR A 183 9.08 -10.01 -27.97
C TYR A 183 9.14 -8.48 -28.15
N LYS A 184 10.33 -7.87 -28.12
CA LYS A 184 10.54 -6.48 -28.50
C LYS A 184 10.33 -6.31 -30.02
N GLY A 185 9.98 -5.10 -30.45
CA GLY A 185 9.80 -4.78 -31.87
C GLY A 185 11.11 -4.87 -32.66
N LEU A 186 11.03 -5.21 -33.96
CA LEU A 186 12.20 -5.44 -34.81
C LEU A 186 13.20 -4.28 -34.78
N LEU A 187 12.73 -3.04 -34.94
CA LEU A 187 13.56 -1.84 -34.88
C LEU A 187 14.30 -1.69 -33.54
N ARG A 188 13.66 -2.04 -32.42
CA ARG A 188 14.28 -2.00 -31.09
C ARG A 188 15.34 -3.08 -30.93
N THR A 189 15.11 -4.26 -31.49
CA THR A 189 16.07 -5.35 -31.46
C THR A 189 17.32 -4.99 -32.25
N ILE A 190 17.15 -4.48 -33.47
CA ILE A 190 18.24 -4.05 -34.35
C ILE A 190 19.01 -2.88 -33.71
N GLY A 191 18.30 -1.84 -33.28
CA GLY A 191 18.91 -0.69 -32.60
C GLY A 191 19.61 -1.06 -31.29
N GLY A 192 19.10 -2.05 -30.56
CA GLY A 192 19.74 -2.61 -29.38
C GLY A 192 21.07 -3.30 -29.71
N ILE A 193 21.09 -4.15 -30.75
CA ILE A 193 22.31 -4.81 -31.22
C ILE A 193 23.37 -3.78 -31.64
N PHE A 194 23.02 -2.84 -32.52
CA PHE A 194 23.94 -1.80 -32.96
C PHE A 194 24.42 -0.94 -31.79
N GLY A 195 23.50 -0.52 -30.92
CA GLY A 195 23.83 0.28 -29.74
C GLY A 195 24.79 -0.44 -28.78
N ASP A 196 24.63 -1.76 -28.60
CA ASP A 196 25.53 -2.56 -27.76
C ASP A 196 26.94 -2.65 -28.37
N ILE A 197 27.05 -2.79 -29.70
CA ILE A 197 28.33 -2.80 -30.42
C ILE A 197 29.02 -1.43 -30.39
N PHE A 198 28.32 -0.36 -30.79
CA PHE A 198 28.90 0.99 -30.86
C PHE A 198 29.29 1.55 -29.49
N ARG A 199 28.65 1.08 -28.41
CA ARG A 199 29.00 1.46 -27.03
C ARG A 199 29.96 0.46 -26.36
N PHE A 200 30.53 -0.47 -27.13
CA PHE A 200 31.47 -1.50 -26.65
C PHE A 200 30.93 -2.37 -25.49
N LYS A 201 29.61 -2.60 -25.45
CA LYS A 201 28.92 -3.42 -24.44
C LYS A 201 28.84 -4.89 -24.85
N PHE A 202 30.00 -5.52 -25.09
CA PHE A 202 30.09 -6.88 -25.64
C PHE A 202 29.37 -7.95 -24.78
N LYS A 203 29.39 -7.85 -23.44
CA LYS A 203 28.63 -8.74 -22.55
C LYS A 203 27.12 -8.67 -22.84
N GLN A 204 26.57 -7.47 -23.03
CA GLN A 204 25.14 -7.27 -23.34
C GLN A 204 24.80 -7.73 -24.75
N PHE A 205 25.67 -7.48 -25.72
CA PHE A 205 25.51 -7.99 -27.09
C PHE A 205 25.46 -9.53 -27.13
N TYR A 206 26.37 -10.19 -26.42
CA TYR A 206 26.40 -11.65 -26.34
C TYR A 206 25.14 -12.21 -25.65
N GLU A 207 24.74 -11.65 -24.51
CA GLU A 207 23.51 -12.04 -23.79
C GLU A 207 22.28 -11.86 -24.69
N ARG A 208 22.13 -10.69 -25.33
CA ARG A 208 21.03 -10.39 -26.24
C ARG A 208 20.97 -11.38 -27.39
N SER A 209 22.08 -11.59 -28.10
CA SER A 209 22.15 -12.50 -29.24
C SER A 209 21.84 -13.95 -28.84
N SER A 210 22.40 -14.41 -27.71
CA SER A 210 22.15 -15.76 -27.18
C SER A 210 20.69 -15.97 -26.80
N VAL A 211 20.04 -14.97 -26.20
CA VAL A 211 18.61 -15.01 -25.87
C VAL A 211 17.73 -15.01 -27.12
N LEU A 212 18.05 -14.17 -28.11
CA LEU A 212 17.26 -14.07 -29.34
C LEU A 212 17.39 -15.31 -30.23
N LEU A 213 18.54 -15.97 -30.23
CA LEU A 213 18.79 -17.23 -30.92
C LEU A 213 18.29 -18.46 -30.14
N GLY A 214 17.85 -18.27 -28.89
CA GLY A 214 17.30 -19.33 -28.05
C GLY A 214 18.34 -20.20 -27.31
N PHE A 215 19.62 -19.81 -27.33
CA PHE A 215 20.68 -20.49 -26.58
C PHE A 215 20.65 -20.18 -25.08
N GLN A 216 20.03 -19.06 -24.70
CA GLN A 216 19.89 -18.64 -23.30
C GLN A 216 18.46 -18.20 -22.98
N LYS A 217 18.06 -18.37 -21.72
CA LYS A 217 16.79 -17.84 -21.21
C LYS A 217 16.88 -16.32 -21.06
N ASP A 218 15.79 -15.61 -21.36
CA ASP A 218 15.73 -14.16 -21.12
C ASP A 218 15.87 -13.88 -19.61
N PRO A 219 16.74 -12.95 -19.18
CA PRO A 219 17.01 -12.74 -17.76
C PRO A 219 15.81 -12.19 -16.97
N PHE A 220 14.81 -11.61 -17.63
CA PHE A 220 13.58 -11.13 -16.99
C PHE A 220 12.47 -12.20 -16.96
N ASP A 221 12.68 -13.33 -17.64
CA ASP A 221 11.74 -14.46 -17.65
C ASP A 221 11.88 -15.27 -16.36
N THR A 222 11.16 -14.82 -15.33
CA THR A 222 11.11 -15.42 -13.98
C THR A 222 9.80 -16.13 -13.68
N PHE A 223 8.91 -16.19 -14.68
CA PHE A 223 7.50 -16.58 -14.52
C PHE A 223 7.29 -18.02 -14.09
N ASN A 224 8.06 -18.97 -14.61
CA ASN A 224 7.97 -20.37 -14.16
C ASN A 224 8.30 -20.50 -12.66
N TRP A 225 9.29 -19.73 -12.18
CA TRP A 225 9.64 -19.73 -10.77
C TRP A 225 8.53 -19.09 -9.92
N LEU A 226 7.99 -17.96 -10.36
CA LEU A 226 6.86 -17.29 -9.71
C LEU A 226 5.62 -18.18 -9.63
N ILE A 227 5.23 -18.85 -10.72
CA ILE A 227 4.10 -19.79 -10.74
C ILE A 227 4.34 -20.96 -9.78
N ASN A 228 5.56 -21.52 -9.76
CA ASN A 228 5.88 -22.61 -8.84
C ASN A 228 5.82 -22.18 -7.37
N ARG A 229 6.19 -20.93 -7.06
CA ARG A 229 6.03 -20.36 -5.71
C ARG A 229 4.57 -20.10 -5.37
N GLN A 230 3.79 -19.55 -6.29
CA GLN A 230 2.35 -19.36 -6.12
C GLN A 230 1.63 -20.69 -5.85
N LYS A 231 2.01 -21.78 -6.52
CA LYS A 231 1.42 -23.10 -6.31
C LYS A 231 1.71 -23.72 -4.94
N SER A 232 2.75 -23.26 -4.25
CA SER A 232 3.13 -23.76 -2.92
C SER A 232 2.50 -23.00 -1.75
N ILE A 233 1.61 -22.04 -2.03
CA ILE A 233 0.96 -21.19 -1.02
C ILE A 233 -0.55 -21.10 -1.28
N GLU A 234 -1.33 -20.77 -0.26
CA GLU A 234 -2.79 -20.68 -0.36
C GLU A 234 -3.29 -19.30 -0.83
N PHE A 235 -2.63 -18.22 -0.40
CA PHE A 235 -2.96 -16.86 -0.82
C PHE A 235 -2.42 -16.56 -2.22
N LYS A 236 -3.01 -15.58 -2.92
CA LYS A 236 -2.61 -15.21 -4.28
C LYS A 236 -1.70 -14.00 -4.32
N PHE A 237 -0.72 -14.02 -5.21
CA PHE A 237 0.06 -12.85 -5.61
C PHE A 237 -0.82 -11.89 -6.41
N HIS A 238 -0.56 -10.59 -6.24
CA HIS A 238 -1.07 -9.55 -7.13
C HIS A 238 0.01 -9.21 -8.16
N VAL A 239 -0.25 -9.49 -9.43
CA VAL A 239 0.71 -9.33 -10.52
C VAL A 239 0.27 -8.21 -11.45
N PHE A 240 1.04 -7.13 -11.49
CA PHE A 240 0.71 -5.93 -12.25
C PHE A 240 1.50 -5.87 -13.56
N PHE A 241 0.80 -5.91 -14.69
CA PHE A 241 1.42 -5.87 -16.01
C PHE A 241 1.35 -4.48 -16.63
N LEU A 242 2.51 -3.99 -17.10
CA LEU A 242 2.56 -2.79 -17.93
C LEU A 242 2.19 -3.14 -19.37
N ILE A 243 1.04 -2.65 -19.82
CA ILE A 243 0.52 -2.92 -21.16
C ILE A 243 0.32 -1.65 -22.01
N GLY A 244 0.68 -0.49 -21.47
CA GLY A 244 0.65 0.78 -22.17
C GLY A 244 1.53 0.80 -23.41
N ASP A 245 1.34 1.84 -24.22
CA ASP A 245 2.12 2.01 -25.45
C ASP A 245 3.56 2.43 -25.13
N TYR A 246 4.49 2.07 -26.01
CA TYR A 246 5.92 2.36 -25.83
C TYR A 246 6.16 3.87 -25.79
N SER A 247 6.90 4.34 -24.78
CA SER A 247 7.22 5.75 -24.59
C SER A 247 8.68 5.98 -24.14
N THR A 248 9.02 7.23 -23.85
CA THR A 248 10.29 7.61 -23.23
C THR A 248 10.46 7.02 -21.82
N TYR A 249 9.35 6.87 -21.08
CA TYR A 249 9.31 6.34 -19.72
C TYR A 249 9.10 4.82 -19.71
N ASP A 250 8.17 4.33 -20.54
CA ASP A 250 7.70 2.96 -20.54
C ASP A 250 8.24 2.17 -21.73
N LYS A 251 9.11 1.19 -21.45
CA LYS A 251 9.80 0.39 -22.48
C LYS A 251 9.31 -1.06 -22.55
N ASN A 252 8.04 -1.28 -22.18
CA ASN A 252 7.36 -2.56 -22.09
C ASN A 252 7.18 -3.25 -23.46
N ILE A 253 6.36 -4.30 -23.48
CA ILE A 253 6.05 -5.11 -24.66
C ILE A 253 4.64 -4.77 -25.10
N SER A 254 4.46 -4.55 -26.41
CA SER A 254 3.14 -4.32 -26.99
C SER A 254 2.18 -5.47 -26.66
N ILE A 255 0.99 -5.12 -26.16
CA ILE A 255 -0.06 -6.09 -25.81
C ILE A 255 -0.52 -6.95 -27.01
N ASN A 256 -0.31 -6.49 -28.24
CA ASN A 256 -0.62 -7.25 -29.46
C ASN A 256 0.28 -8.49 -29.69
N LYS A 257 1.33 -8.70 -28.89
CA LYS A 257 2.23 -9.85 -29.04
C LYS A 257 1.61 -11.10 -28.40
N ARG A 258 1.33 -12.12 -29.21
CA ARG A 258 0.75 -13.41 -28.75
C ARG A 258 1.48 -14.02 -27.55
N GLY A 259 2.82 -13.99 -27.55
CA GLY A 259 3.61 -14.50 -26.42
C GLY A 259 3.40 -13.74 -25.12
N PHE A 260 3.13 -12.42 -25.19
CA PHE A 260 2.83 -11.62 -24.00
C PHE A 260 1.41 -11.85 -23.50
N ILE A 261 0.43 -11.93 -24.41
CA ILE A 261 -0.96 -12.31 -24.07
C ILE A 261 -0.98 -13.69 -23.40
N SER A 262 -0.27 -14.68 -23.99
CA SER A 262 -0.18 -16.03 -23.44
C SER A 262 0.44 -16.04 -22.03
N LEU A 263 1.44 -15.19 -21.79
CA LEU A 263 2.04 -15.04 -20.47
C LEU A 263 1.04 -14.48 -19.45
N ILE A 264 0.35 -13.39 -19.78
CA ILE A 264 -0.64 -12.77 -18.87
C ILE A 264 -1.71 -13.80 -18.50
N LYS A 265 -2.25 -14.54 -19.48
CA LYS A 265 -3.23 -15.61 -19.25
C LYS A 265 -2.67 -16.71 -18.36
N SER A 266 -1.49 -17.22 -18.67
CA SER A 266 -0.86 -18.29 -17.89
C SER A 266 -0.56 -17.90 -16.43
N ILE A 267 -0.27 -16.62 -16.16
CA ILE A 267 -0.10 -16.12 -14.79
C ILE A 267 -1.47 -15.94 -14.13
N GLY A 268 -2.48 -15.47 -14.87
CA GLY A 268 -3.85 -15.27 -14.39
C GLY A 268 -4.57 -16.55 -13.97
N ASP A 269 -4.13 -17.71 -14.48
CA ASP A 269 -4.63 -19.02 -14.01
C ASP A 269 -4.31 -19.28 -12.53
N TYR A 270 -3.29 -18.61 -11.97
CA TYR A 270 -2.81 -18.83 -10.59
C TYR A 270 -2.83 -17.59 -9.71
N CYS A 271 -2.66 -16.39 -10.29
CA CYS A 271 -2.49 -15.13 -9.57
C CYS A 271 -3.62 -14.14 -9.85
N ASN A 272 -3.74 -13.09 -9.03
CA ASN A 272 -4.61 -11.95 -9.34
C ASN A 272 -3.89 -11.03 -10.33
N ILE A 273 -4.51 -10.76 -11.48
CA ILE A 273 -3.95 -9.84 -12.48
C ILE A 273 -4.42 -8.41 -12.22
N GLY A 274 -3.48 -7.48 -12.18
CA GLY A 274 -3.73 -6.05 -12.09
C GLY A 274 -3.08 -5.27 -13.24
N LEU A 275 -3.54 -4.03 -13.43
CA LEU A 275 -2.96 -3.11 -14.41
C LEU A 275 -1.81 -2.34 -13.77
N LYS A 276 -0.63 -2.40 -14.38
CA LYS A 276 0.38 -1.37 -14.15
C LYS A 276 0.10 -0.21 -15.11
N ALA A 277 -0.50 0.87 -14.64
CA ALA A 277 -0.81 2.02 -15.47
C ALA A 277 0.48 2.66 -15.99
N SER A 278 0.54 2.94 -17.30
CA SER A 278 1.69 3.61 -17.90
C SER A 278 1.87 5.03 -17.36
N TYR A 279 3.08 5.57 -17.47
CA TYR A 279 3.40 6.91 -16.99
C TYR A 279 2.47 7.98 -17.59
N PHE A 280 2.16 7.88 -18.89
CA PHE A 280 1.26 8.83 -19.55
C PHE A 280 -0.22 8.63 -19.18
N ALA A 281 -0.65 7.40 -18.87
CA ALA A 281 -1.99 7.15 -18.35
C ALA A 281 -2.24 7.82 -16.99
N LEU A 282 -1.19 8.16 -16.22
CA LEU A 282 -1.34 8.80 -14.92
C LEU A 282 -1.88 10.23 -15.01
N ASP A 283 -1.60 10.91 -16.12
CA ASP A 283 -2.03 12.29 -16.36
C ASP A 283 -3.12 12.38 -17.46
N ASP A 284 -3.50 11.24 -18.08
CA ASP A 284 -4.51 11.17 -19.15
C ASP A 284 -5.50 10.01 -18.89
N PHE A 285 -6.72 10.40 -18.52
CA PHE A 285 -7.81 9.49 -18.21
C PHE A 285 -8.21 8.59 -19.40
N GLU A 286 -8.18 9.11 -20.62
CA GLU A 286 -8.58 8.33 -21.81
C GLU A 286 -7.53 7.28 -22.17
N ILE A 287 -6.25 7.56 -21.94
CA ILE A 287 -5.19 6.55 -22.05
C ILE A 287 -5.40 5.47 -20.98
N LEU A 288 -5.63 5.86 -19.72
CA LEU A 288 -5.85 4.91 -18.63
C LEU A 288 -7.05 4.00 -18.89
N LYS A 289 -8.17 4.58 -19.34
CA LYS A 289 -9.38 3.86 -19.72
C LYS A 289 -9.13 2.83 -20.83
N LYS A 290 -8.36 3.21 -21.86
CA LYS A 290 -7.96 2.29 -22.94
C LYS A 290 -7.07 1.17 -22.43
N GLU A 291 -6.12 1.46 -21.53
CA GLU A 291 -5.28 0.43 -20.91
C GLU A 291 -6.12 -0.55 -20.10
N LYS A 292 -7.02 -0.07 -19.23
CA LYS A 292 -7.99 -0.92 -18.51
C LYS A 292 -8.72 -1.85 -19.47
N GLN A 293 -9.38 -1.30 -20.49
CA GLN A 293 -10.16 -2.08 -21.46
C GLN A 293 -9.33 -3.13 -22.19
N LYS A 294 -8.10 -2.79 -22.59
CA LYS A 294 -7.18 -3.73 -23.25
C LYS A 294 -6.82 -4.91 -22.33
N LEU A 295 -6.59 -4.65 -21.04
CA LEU A 295 -6.26 -5.72 -20.08
C LEU A 295 -7.48 -6.63 -19.83
N GLU A 296 -8.66 -6.05 -19.65
CA GLU A 296 -9.91 -6.78 -19.46
C GLU A 296 -10.23 -7.68 -20.67
N GLN A 297 -9.97 -7.22 -21.89
CA GLN A 297 -10.10 -8.04 -23.10
C GLN A 297 -9.12 -9.21 -23.15
N VAL A 298 -7.92 -9.07 -22.57
CA VAL A 298 -6.93 -10.14 -22.52
C VAL A 298 -7.30 -11.19 -21.47
N THR A 299 -7.78 -10.75 -20.30
CA THR A 299 -8.07 -11.62 -19.16
C THR A 299 -9.52 -12.14 -19.15
N ASN A 300 -10.41 -11.53 -19.92
CA ASN A 300 -11.87 -11.77 -19.92
C ASN A 300 -12.54 -11.58 -18.56
N VAL A 301 -11.99 -10.70 -17.71
CA VAL A 301 -12.55 -10.34 -16.40
C VAL A 301 -12.43 -8.84 -16.16
N ASN A 302 -13.32 -8.29 -15.35
CA ASN A 302 -13.23 -6.89 -14.92
C ASN A 302 -11.93 -6.67 -14.12
N LEU A 303 -11.31 -5.51 -14.33
CA LEU A 303 -10.08 -5.14 -13.66
C LEU A 303 -10.35 -4.78 -12.20
N LEU A 304 -9.77 -5.54 -11.27
CA LEU A 304 -9.98 -5.32 -9.84
C LEU A 304 -8.90 -4.45 -9.18
N ALA A 305 -7.70 -4.40 -9.76
CA ALA A 305 -6.56 -3.77 -9.11
C ALA A 305 -5.69 -2.98 -10.09
N ILE A 306 -5.19 -1.84 -9.62
CA ILE A 306 -4.27 -0.96 -10.34
C ILE A 306 -3.04 -0.62 -9.49
N ARG A 307 -1.92 -0.42 -10.17
CA ARG A 307 -0.68 0.14 -9.61
C ARG A 307 -0.06 1.07 -10.65
N ASN A 308 0.56 2.15 -10.22
CA ASN A 308 1.11 3.13 -11.14
C ASN A 308 2.57 2.86 -11.50
N SER A 309 2.95 3.26 -12.71
CA SER A 309 4.36 3.30 -13.10
C SER A 309 5.14 4.30 -12.27
N HIS A 310 6.40 3.95 -11.99
CA HIS A 310 7.32 4.72 -11.14
C HIS A 310 6.85 4.96 -9.69
N SER A 311 5.75 4.32 -9.25
CA SER A 311 5.04 4.64 -8.01
C SER A 311 4.62 6.11 -7.90
N LYS A 312 4.37 6.76 -9.06
CA LYS A 312 3.84 8.12 -9.11
C LYS A 312 2.39 8.10 -8.62
N LEU A 313 2.11 8.88 -7.58
CA LEU A 313 0.82 8.94 -6.90
C LEU A 313 0.51 10.41 -6.62
N ASN A 314 -0.38 10.98 -7.44
CA ASN A 314 -0.81 12.37 -7.32
C ASN A 314 -2.22 12.39 -6.76
N LEU A 315 -2.36 12.71 -5.47
CA LEU A 315 -3.66 12.86 -4.82
C LEU A 315 -4.27 14.23 -5.16
N PRO A 316 -5.61 14.34 -5.24
CA PRO A 316 -6.59 13.25 -5.24
C PRO A 316 -6.79 12.59 -6.62
N PHE A 317 -6.25 13.18 -7.69
CA PHE A 317 -6.58 12.84 -9.08
C PHE A 317 -6.37 11.37 -9.43
N THR A 318 -5.27 10.77 -8.98
CA THR A 318 -4.97 9.36 -9.23
C THR A 318 -6.08 8.45 -8.69
N TYR A 319 -6.57 8.74 -7.49
CA TYR A 319 -7.59 7.92 -6.84
C TYR A 319 -8.99 8.20 -7.38
N ARG A 320 -9.29 9.45 -7.74
CA ARG A 320 -10.53 9.77 -8.46
C ARG A 320 -10.63 9.04 -9.79
N ASN A 321 -9.54 8.98 -10.57
CA ASN A 321 -9.51 8.23 -11.82
C ASN A 321 -9.80 6.74 -11.61
N ALA A 322 -9.26 6.13 -10.55
CA ALA A 322 -9.54 4.73 -10.21
C ALA A 322 -11.00 4.52 -9.80
N VAL A 323 -11.58 5.44 -9.01
CA VAL A 323 -13.01 5.43 -8.64
C VAL A 323 -13.90 5.54 -9.88
N GLU A 324 -13.63 6.48 -10.77
CA GLU A 324 -14.41 6.71 -11.99
C GLU A 324 -14.35 5.53 -12.97
N LEU A 325 -13.21 4.83 -13.02
CA LEU A 325 -13.06 3.59 -13.80
C LEU A 325 -13.57 2.35 -13.05
N GLU A 326 -14.17 2.51 -11.87
CA GLU A 326 -14.68 1.42 -11.03
C GLU A 326 -13.62 0.35 -10.71
N ILE A 327 -12.35 0.75 -10.57
CA ILE A 327 -11.27 -0.13 -10.13
C ILE A 327 -11.25 -0.11 -8.59
N PRO A 328 -11.61 -1.21 -7.90
CA PRO A 328 -11.84 -1.17 -6.46
C PRO A 328 -10.57 -1.13 -5.61
N GLN A 329 -9.41 -1.53 -6.14
CA GLN A 329 -8.17 -1.67 -5.36
C GLN A 329 -6.99 -0.90 -5.97
N GLU A 330 -6.32 -0.10 -5.14
CA GLU A 330 -5.14 0.69 -5.50
C GLU A 330 -3.92 0.24 -4.70
N HIS A 331 -2.81 -0.05 -5.37
CA HIS A 331 -1.62 -0.66 -4.76
C HIS A 331 -0.34 0.19 -4.89
N THR A 332 -0.43 1.51 -5.06
CA THR A 332 0.71 2.41 -5.30
C THR A 332 1.21 3.09 -4.02
N MET A 333 0.42 3.16 -2.96
CA MET A 333 0.81 3.92 -1.77
C MET A 333 1.95 3.24 -0.99
N GLY A 334 3.15 3.81 -1.11
CA GLY A 334 4.35 3.44 -0.36
C GLY A 334 5.53 4.33 -0.77
N TYR A 335 6.73 4.00 -0.28
CA TYR A 335 7.97 4.70 -0.62
C TYR A 335 8.91 3.81 -1.44
N VAL A 336 9.44 4.35 -2.54
CA VAL A 336 10.27 3.56 -3.48
C VAL A 336 11.66 3.26 -2.92
N ASN A 337 12.22 4.18 -2.14
CA ASN A 337 13.61 4.12 -1.66
C ASN A 337 13.70 3.87 -0.15
N GLU A 338 12.56 3.69 0.52
CA GLU A 338 12.51 3.52 1.98
C GLU A 338 11.55 2.39 2.35
N LEU A 339 11.91 1.63 3.36
CA LEU A 339 10.97 0.73 4.03
C LEU A 339 10.14 1.61 4.97
N GLY A 340 8.81 1.42 4.99
CA GLY A 340 7.97 2.23 5.85
C GLY A 340 6.47 2.13 5.60
N PHE A 341 5.70 2.65 6.56
CA PHE A 341 4.24 2.74 6.51
C PHE A 341 3.84 4.15 6.09
N ARG A 342 3.70 4.40 4.78
CA ARG A 342 3.36 5.74 4.25
C ARG A 342 2.10 6.32 4.88
N ALA A 343 1.05 5.53 5.09
CA ALA A 343 -0.18 5.96 5.77
C ALA A 343 -0.22 5.60 7.28
N GLY A 344 0.93 5.24 7.86
CA GLY A 344 1.02 4.79 9.26
C GLY A 344 0.28 3.49 9.57
N THR A 345 -0.17 2.75 8.56
CA THR A 345 -0.93 1.50 8.72
C THR A 345 -0.44 0.42 7.77
N CYS A 346 -0.66 -0.83 8.19
CA CYS A 346 -0.52 -2.05 7.38
C CYS A 346 -1.88 -2.67 7.01
N THR A 347 -2.98 -1.98 7.32
CA THR A 347 -4.34 -2.44 7.07
C THR A 347 -4.95 -1.66 5.91
N PRO A 348 -5.47 -2.34 4.88
CA PRO A 348 -6.14 -1.66 3.78
C PRO A 348 -7.27 -0.75 4.26
N PHE A 349 -7.32 0.46 3.73
CA PHE A 349 -8.27 1.50 4.12
C PHE A 349 -9.01 2.05 2.91
N LEU A 350 -10.10 2.79 3.12
CA LEU A 350 -10.81 3.43 2.01
C LEU A 350 -10.23 4.82 1.75
N PHE A 351 -10.15 5.22 0.49
CA PHE A 351 -9.73 6.58 0.14
C PHE A 351 -10.78 7.59 0.65
N TYR A 352 -10.32 8.53 1.47
CA TYR A 352 -11.09 9.70 1.88
C TYR A 352 -10.67 10.89 1.00
N ASP A 353 -11.61 11.37 0.19
CA ASP A 353 -11.39 12.53 -0.66
C ASP A 353 -11.54 13.80 0.18
N LEU A 354 -10.41 14.40 0.56
CA LEU A 354 -10.38 15.57 1.45
C LEU A 354 -11.08 16.79 0.85
N ASP A 355 -10.93 17.05 -0.46
CA ASP A 355 -11.55 18.23 -1.08
C ASP A 355 -13.09 18.15 -1.05
N TYR A 356 -13.63 16.93 -1.17
CA TYR A 356 -15.07 16.66 -1.17
C TYR A 356 -15.63 16.19 0.17
N GLU A 357 -14.78 16.03 1.19
CA GLU A 357 -15.13 15.53 2.53
C GLU A 357 -15.95 14.23 2.49
N VAL A 358 -15.53 13.29 1.62
CA VAL A 358 -16.28 12.05 1.38
C VAL A 358 -15.38 10.83 1.35
N GLN A 359 -15.86 9.74 1.98
CA GLN A 359 -15.25 8.42 1.83
C GLN A 359 -15.71 7.80 0.50
N THR A 360 -14.76 7.42 -0.34
CA THR A 360 -15.00 6.72 -1.61
C THR A 360 -15.01 5.19 -1.42
N PRO A 361 -15.48 4.40 -2.41
CA PRO A 361 -15.40 2.93 -2.34
C PRO A 361 -14.01 2.38 -2.66
N LEU A 362 -13.05 3.19 -3.13
CA LEU A 362 -11.70 2.73 -3.48
C LEU A 362 -10.94 2.29 -2.23
N GLN A 363 -10.45 1.05 -2.25
CA GLN A 363 -9.60 0.50 -1.21
C GLN A 363 -8.13 0.72 -1.54
N VAL A 364 -7.42 1.42 -0.68
CA VAL A 364 -5.98 1.62 -0.74
C VAL A 364 -5.29 0.48 -0.02
N HIS A 365 -4.45 -0.24 -0.75
CA HIS A 365 -3.56 -1.29 -0.27
C HIS A 365 -2.13 -0.76 -0.29
N THR A 366 -1.63 -0.36 0.88
CA THR A 366 -0.25 0.13 1.00
C THR A 366 0.76 -0.98 0.77
N TYR A 367 1.95 -0.60 0.30
CA TYR A 367 3.12 -1.47 0.36
C TYR A 367 4.16 -0.90 1.32
N HIS A 368 4.91 -1.79 1.97
CA HIS A 368 5.81 -1.43 3.08
C HIS A 368 7.28 -1.59 2.73
N CYS A 369 7.56 -2.42 1.73
CA CYS A 369 8.89 -2.73 1.27
C CYS A 369 8.86 -2.93 -0.24
N MET A 370 9.76 -2.28 -0.96
CA MET A 370 10.03 -2.54 -2.37
C MET A 370 11.44 -3.07 -2.51
N ASP A 371 11.64 -4.03 -3.42
CA ASP A 371 12.95 -4.60 -3.74
C ASP A 371 14.07 -3.54 -3.88
N PHE A 372 13.81 -2.44 -4.56
CA PHE A 372 14.78 -1.37 -4.76
C PHE A 372 15.24 -0.72 -3.45
N ALA A 373 14.35 -0.59 -2.46
CA ALA A 373 14.68 -0.01 -1.16
C ALA A 373 15.62 -0.92 -0.34
N LEU A 374 15.68 -2.22 -0.64
CA LEU A 374 16.60 -3.16 0.01
C LEU A 374 18.04 -3.07 -0.55
N LEU A 375 18.23 -2.46 -1.73
CA LEU A 375 19.57 -2.29 -2.31
C LEU A 375 20.45 -1.31 -1.52
N LYS A 376 19.86 -0.50 -0.62
CA LYS A 376 20.63 0.39 0.26
C LYS A 376 21.45 -0.37 1.31
N TYR A 377 21.10 -1.62 1.58
CA TYR A 377 21.83 -2.50 2.48
C TYR A 377 22.84 -3.33 1.68
N GLU A 378 24.12 -3.30 2.06
CA GLU A 378 25.17 -3.95 1.26
C GLU A 378 25.10 -5.48 1.37
N SER A 379 25.07 -6.00 2.61
CA SER A 379 25.11 -7.45 2.84
C SER A 379 23.73 -8.10 2.70
N GLN A 380 23.70 -9.40 2.44
CA GLN A 380 22.45 -10.17 2.41
C GLN A 380 21.83 -10.26 3.80
N LEU A 381 22.65 -10.48 4.83
CA LEU A 381 22.21 -10.56 6.22
C LEU A 381 21.51 -9.27 6.68
N ASP A 382 22.05 -8.12 6.28
CA ASP A 382 21.48 -6.81 6.63
C ASP A 382 20.11 -6.58 5.98
N LYS A 383 19.93 -7.04 4.73
CA LYS A 383 18.62 -7.04 4.05
C LYS A 383 17.61 -7.93 4.79
N GLU A 384 18.03 -9.13 5.19
CA GLU A 384 17.20 -10.10 5.91
C GLU A 384 16.75 -9.55 7.26
N GLN A 385 17.67 -9.01 8.07
CA GLN A 385 17.38 -8.44 9.38
C GLN A 385 16.37 -7.28 9.30
N HIS A 386 16.53 -6.36 8.35
CA HIS A 386 15.60 -5.26 8.16
C HIS A 386 14.21 -5.73 7.72
N LEU A 387 14.16 -6.73 6.84
CA LEU A 387 12.91 -7.33 6.38
C LEU A 387 12.19 -8.09 7.50
N GLU A 388 12.91 -8.88 8.29
CA GLU A 388 12.39 -9.61 9.45
C GLU A 388 11.85 -8.67 10.52
N ARG A 389 12.54 -7.54 10.79
CA ARG A 389 12.05 -6.51 11.71
C ARG A 389 10.69 -5.96 11.25
N PHE A 390 10.54 -5.66 9.96
CA PHE A 390 9.28 -5.18 9.40
C PHE A 390 8.16 -6.23 9.52
N ILE A 391 8.47 -7.49 9.18
CA ILE A 391 7.54 -8.60 9.33
C ILE A 391 7.10 -8.75 10.79
N SER A 392 8.03 -8.68 11.75
CA SER A 392 7.76 -8.77 13.18
C SER A 392 6.83 -7.64 13.65
N ASN A 393 7.10 -6.40 13.23
CA ASN A 393 6.25 -5.25 13.58
C ASN A 393 4.81 -5.40 13.07
N ILE A 394 4.61 -5.98 11.88
CA ILE A 394 3.28 -6.24 11.33
C ILE A 394 2.60 -7.42 12.03
N LYS A 395 3.35 -8.47 12.40
CA LYS A 395 2.84 -9.61 13.18
C LYS A 395 2.32 -9.18 14.55
N LYS A 396 2.96 -8.22 15.23
CA LYS A 396 2.50 -7.70 16.53
C LYS A 396 1.07 -7.12 16.50
N VAL A 397 0.62 -6.68 15.31
CA VAL A 397 -0.70 -6.09 15.08
C VAL A 397 -1.59 -6.97 14.19
N ASP A 398 -1.20 -8.22 13.96
CA ASP A 398 -1.88 -9.18 13.07
C ASP A 398 -2.22 -8.56 11.69
N GLY A 399 -1.33 -7.69 11.21
CA GLY A 399 -1.56 -6.87 10.02
C GLY A 399 -1.40 -7.60 8.70
N THR A 400 -1.45 -6.85 7.59
CA THR A 400 -1.16 -7.40 6.25
C THR A 400 0.18 -6.88 5.75
N PHE A 401 1.13 -7.78 5.48
CA PHE A 401 2.39 -7.41 4.87
C PHE A 401 2.33 -7.50 3.35
N SER A 402 2.43 -6.34 2.69
CA SER A 402 2.44 -6.23 1.22
C SER A 402 3.80 -5.77 0.70
N PRO A 403 4.72 -6.69 0.36
CA PRO A 403 5.99 -6.34 -0.29
C PRO A 403 5.87 -6.30 -1.81
N VAL A 404 6.65 -5.43 -2.45
CA VAL A 404 6.74 -5.28 -3.91
C VAL A 404 8.07 -5.83 -4.41
N PHE A 405 8.01 -6.80 -5.32
CA PHE A 405 9.17 -7.30 -6.06
C PHE A 405 8.92 -7.16 -7.56
N HIS A 406 9.92 -6.67 -8.28
CA HIS A 406 9.86 -6.65 -9.73
C HIS A 406 10.25 -8.01 -10.29
N ASN A 407 9.66 -8.42 -11.42
CA ASN A 407 10.01 -9.70 -12.04
C ASN A 407 11.51 -9.83 -12.34
N TYR A 408 12.17 -8.74 -12.72
CA TYR A 408 13.60 -8.72 -13.01
C TYR A 408 14.48 -8.82 -11.76
N SER A 409 13.98 -8.42 -10.58
CA SER A 409 14.71 -8.56 -9.31
C SER A 409 14.81 -10.02 -8.86
N LEU A 410 13.94 -10.88 -9.39
CA LEU A 410 13.95 -12.32 -9.13
C LEU A 410 14.70 -13.08 -10.23
N GLY A 411 15.38 -12.35 -11.12
CA GLY A 411 16.19 -12.86 -12.21
C GLY A 411 17.57 -13.32 -11.75
N ASN A 412 18.49 -13.45 -12.70
CA ASN A 412 19.87 -13.88 -12.44
C ASN A 412 20.89 -12.75 -12.62
N ASP A 413 20.43 -11.49 -12.65
CA ASP A 413 21.31 -10.32 -12.76
C ASP A 413 22.03 -10.12 -11.42
N GLU A 414 23.36 -9.92 -11.47
CA GLU A 414 24.25 -9.81 -10.30
C GLU A 414 23.76 -8.76 -9.29
N LYS A 415 23.14 -7.67 -9.76
CA LYS A 415 22.58 -6.61 -8.91
C LYS A 415 21.52 -7.14 -7.93
N TRP A 416 20.80 -8.19 -8.31
CA TRP A 416 19.66 -8.74 -7.59
C TRP A 416 19.94 -10.10 -6.98
N ASN A 417 21.22 -10.45 -6.82
CA ASN A 417 21.60 -11.67 -6.10
C ASN A 417 21.04 -11.64 -4.66
N GLY A 418 20.51 -12.76 -4.18
CA GLY A 418 19.88 -12.85 -2.84
C GLY A 418 18.40 -12.47 -2.78
N PHE A 419 17.81 -11.91 -3.86
CA PHE A 419 16.42 -11.45 -3.82
C PHE A 419 15.37 -12.56 -3.88
N ARG A 420 15.72 -13.75 -4.40
CA ARG A 420 14.83 -14.92 -4.32
C ARG A 420 14.75 -15.45 -2.89
N GLU A 421 15.86 -15.39 -2.17
CA GLU A 421 15.97 -15.76 -0.76
C GLU A 421 15.12 -14.81 0.09
N LEU A 422 15.23 -13.50 -0.14
CA LEU A 422 14.38 -12.49 0.50
C LEU A 422 12.89 -12.73 0.20
N PHE A 423 12.54 -13.03 -1.06
CA PHE A 423 11.16 -13.35 -1.42
C PHE A 423 10.65 -14.61 -0.71
N ASN A 424 11.47 -15.67 -0.61
CA ASN A 424 11.08 -16.88 0.13
C ASN A 424 10.96 -16.60 1.63
N LEU A 425 11.80 -15.75 2.21
CA LEU A 425 11.70 -15.31 3.61
C LEU A 425 10.33 -14.65 3.85
N VAL A 426 9.90 -13.76 2.95
CA VAL A 426 8.55 -13.19 2.98
C VAL A 426 7.49 -14.29 2.96
N LEU A 427 7.53 -15.21 2.00
CA LEU A 427 6.50 -16.24 1.87
C LEU A 427 6.41 -17.15 3.10
N ASN A 428 7.57 -17.53 3.64
CA ASN A 428 7.65 -18.41 4.80
C ASN A 428 7.12 -17.74 6.07
N SER A 429 7.10 -16.40 6.14
CA SER A 429 6.60 -15.68 7.29
C SER A 429 5.10 -15.89 7.55
N ALA A 430 4.33 -16.32 6.54
CA ALA A 430 2.90 -16.64 6.69
C ALA A 430 2.64 -17.90 7.55
N ASN A 431 3.62 -18.81 7.65
CA ASN A 431 3.48 -20.07 8.37
C ASN A 431 4.16 -20.06 9.75
N ALA A 432 4.74 -18.92 10.15
CA ALA A 432 5.66 -18.78 11.27
C ALA A 432 5.10 -17.94 12.42
#